data_AF-Q15BS4-F1
#
_entry.id   AF-Q15BS4-F1
#
_cell.length_a   1.000
_cell.length_b   1.000
_cell.length_c   1.000
_cell.angle_alpha   90.00
_cell.angle_beta   90.00
_cell.angle_gamma   90.00
#
_symmetry.space_group_name_H-M   'P 1'
#
loop_
_entity.id
_entity.type
_entity.pdbx_description
1 polymer ?
#
loop_
_entity_poly.entity_id
_entity_poly.type
_entity_poly.pdbx_seq_one_letter_code
_entity_poly.pdbx_strand_id
1 'polypeptide(L)'
;MFGSDLYIALVLGVTLSLIFTERTGILPAGLVVPGYLALVFNQPVFMLVVLFISILTYVIVTYGVSRFMILYGRRKFAATLITGICLKLLFDYCYPVMPFEIFEFRGIGVIVPGLIANTIQRQGLPLTIGTTILLSGATFAIMNIYYLF
;
A
#
# COMPACT_ATOMS: atom_id res chain seq x y z
N MET A 1 -21.16 -2.97 2.30
CA MET A 1 -21.66 -2.02 1.28
C MET A 1 -20.47 -1.30 0.65
N PHE A 2 -19.59 -2.00 -0.06
CA PHE A 2 -18.20 -1.53 -0.28
C PHE A 2 -17.95 -0.73 -1.56
N GLY A 3 -18.87 -0.71 -2.52
CA GLY A 3 -18.63 -0.10 -3.83
C GLY A 3 -18.44 1.41 -3.75
N SER A 4 -19.43 2.13 -3.24
CA SER A 4 -19.41 3.60 -3.11
C SER A 4 -18.27 4.09 -2.22
N ASP A 5 -18.07 3.43 -1.09
CA ASP A 5 -17.06 3.81 -0.09
C ASP A 5 -15.65 3.69 -0.66
N LEU A 6 -15.40 2.63 -1.44
CA LEU A 6 -14.16 2.45 -2.17
C LEU A 6 -13.92 3.60 -3.15
N TYR A 7 -14.92 3.98 -3.95
CA TYR A 7 -14.75 5.08 -4.92
C TYR A 7 -14.44 6.41 -4.23
N ILE A 8 -15.16 6.74 -3.16
CA ILE A 8 -14.97 7.99 -2.43
C ILE A 8 -13.58 8.01 -1.78
N ALA A 9 -13.19 6.92 -1.10
CA ALA A 9 -11.88 6.82 -0.47
C ALA A 9 -10.72 6.89 -1.47
N LEU A 10 -10.87 6.27 -2.65
CA LEU A 10 -9.87 6.34 -3.72
C LEU A 10 -9.76 7.77 -4.28
N VAL A 11 -10.87 8.44 -4.57
CA VAL A 11 -10.86 9.82 -5.06
C VAL A 11 -10.19 10.74 -4.03
N LEU A 12 -10.64 10.70 -2.77
CA LEU A 12 -10.07 11.50 -1.70
C LEU A 12 -8.59 11.19 -1.48
N GLY A 13 -8.22 9.91 -1.39
CA GLY A 13 -6.85 9.46 -1.18
C GLY A 13 -5.92 9.91 -2.30
N VAL A 14 -6.35 9.80 -3.56
CA VAL A 14 -5.57 10.25 -4.72
C VAL A 14 -5.44 11.77 -4.72
N THR A 15 -6.52 12.51 -4.48
CA THR A 15 -6.48 13.98 -4.43
C THR A 15 -5.55 14.49 -3.32
N LEU A 16 -5.65 13.94 -2.11
CA LEU A 16 -4.76 14.32 -1.01
C LEU A 16 -3.31 13.93 -1.28
N SER A 17 -3.08 12.76 -1.85
CA SER A 17 -1.75 12.30 -2.24
C SER A 17 -1.11 13.21 -3.28
N LEU A 18 -1.88 13.65 -4.28
CA LEU A 18 -1.41 14.59 -5.30
C LEU A 18 -1.05 15.93 -4.69
N ILE A 19 -1.95 16.53 -3.90
CA ILE A 19 -1.69 17.83 -3.24
C ILE A 19 -0.45 17.73 -2.35
N PHE A 20 -0.33 16.66 -1.55
CA PHE A 20 0.82 16.47 -0.68
C PHE A 20 2.12 16.31 -1.48
N THR A 21 2.08 15.54 -2.57
CA THR A 21 3.24 15.32 -3.45
C THR A 21 3.67 16.61 -4.12
N GLU A 22 2.74 17.43 -4.61
CA GLU A 22 3.07 18.73 -5.22
C GLU A 22 3.69 19.71 -4.23
N ARG A 23 3.24 19.68 -2.97
CA ARG A 23 3.73 20.59 -1.93
C ARG A 23 5.07 20.18 -1.33
N THR A 24 5.29 18.88 -1.15
CA THR A 24 6.47 18.36 -0.42
C THR A 24 7.50 17.70 -1.33
N GLY A 25 7.11 17.33 -2.56
CA GLY A 25 7.92 16.49 -3.45
C GLY A 25 8.00 15.01 -3.05
N ILE A 26 7.36 14.60 -1.94
CA ILE A 26 7.43 13.23 -1.41
C ILE A 26 6.22 12.44 -1.91
N LEU A 27 6.44 11.21 -2.40
CA LEU A 27 5.40 10.37 -2.99
C LEU A 27 4.91 9.35 -1.94
N PRO A 28 3.63 9.37 -1.56
CA PRO A 28 3.12 8.45 -0.56
C PRO A 28 2.81 7.09 -1.20
N ALA A 29 3.76 6.16 -1.16
CA ALA A 29 3.62 4.76 -1.60
C ALA A 29 2.88 4.48 -2.92
N GLY A 30 2.74 5.47 -3.81
CA GLY A 30 1.81 5.46 -4.95
C GLY A 30 0.49 6.18 -4.64
N LEU A 31 0.04 7.05 -5.56
CA LEU A 31 -1.09 7.97 -5.34
C LEU A 31 -2.39 7.31 -4.85
N VAL A 32 -2.62 6.05 -5.23
CA VAL A 32 -3.84 5.31 -4.91
C VAL A 32 -3.77 4.62 -3.54
N VAL A 33 -2.56 4.37 -3.02
CA VAL A 33 -2.35 3.57 -1.81
C VAL A 33 -2.98 4.16 -0.56
N PRO A 34 -2.86 5.48 -0.28
CA PRO A 34 -3.49 6.05 0.91
C PRO A 34 -5.00 5.92 0.94
N GLY A 35 -5.66 6.02 -0.22
CA GLY A 35 -7.11 5.81 -0.33
C GLY A 35 -7.52 4.38 -0.01
N TYR A 36 -6.71 3.40 -0.40
CA TYR A 36 -6.97 2.00 -0.08
C TYR A 36 -6.70 1.69 1.41
N LEU A 37 -5.57 2.16 1.95
CA LEU A 37 -5.21 1.96 3.35
C LEU A 37 -6.16 2.68 4.32
N ALA A 38 -6.79 3.78 3.89
CA ALA A 38 -7.81 4.47 4.67
C ALA A 38 -8.99 3.55 5.01
N LEU A 39 -9.39 2.66 4.10
CA LEU A 39 -10.53 1.76 4.31
C LEU A 39 -10.27 0.72 5.42
N VAL A 40 -9.01 0.35 5.61
CA VAL A 40 -8.56 -0.63 6.62
C VAL A 40 -7.86 0.05 7.80
N PHE A 41 -7.94 1.38 7.91
CA PHE A 41 -7.20 2.15 8.90
C PHE A 41 -7.66 1.87 10.34
N ASN A 42 -8.94 1.52 10.52
CA ASN A 42 -9.49 1.10 11.81
C ASN A 42 -9.09 -0.34 12.22
N GLN A 43 -8.45 -1.09 11.32
CA GLN A 43 -8.02 -2.46 11.53
C GLN A 43 -6.47 -2.51 11.60
N PRO A 44 -5.87 -2.25 12.78
CA PRO A 44 -4.41 -2.08 12.90
C PRO A 44 -3.63 -3.34 12.51
N VAL A 45 -4.19 -4.53 12.74
CA VAL A 45 -3.56 -5.79 12.38
C VAL A 45 -3.34 -5.88 10.86
N PHE A 46 -4.34 -5.47 10.07
CA PHE A 46 -4.25 -5.48 8.61
C PHE A 46 -3.22 -4.49 8.09
N MET A 47 -3.18 -3.27 8.66
CA MET A 47 -2.14 -2.30 8.32
C MET A 47 -0.74 -2.85 8.61
N LEU A 48 -0.53 -3.49 9.77
CA LEU A 48 0.75 -4.09 10.12
C LEU A 48 1.15 -5.20 9.16
N VAL A 49 0.20 -6.06 8.75
CA VAL A 49 0.46 -7.14 7.80
C VAL A 49 0.81 -6.59 6.42
N VAL A 50 0.06 -5.59 5.91
CA VAL A 50 0.37 -4.94 4.62
C VAL A 50 1.77 -4.34 4.65
N LEU A 51 2.10 -3.58 5.70
CA LEU A 51 3.42 -2.97 5.87
C LEU A 51 4.52 -4.04 6.00
N PHE A 52 4.25 -5.13 6.72
CA PHE A 52 5.18 -6.25 6.86
C PHE A 52 5.46 -6.92 5.51
N ILE A 53 4.43 -7.23 4.73
CA ILE A 53 4.57 -7.80 3.38
C ILE A 53 5.31 -6.81 2.47
N SER A 54 5.05 -5.51 2.57
CA SER A 54 5.79 -4.49 1.82
C SER A 54 7.28 -4.46 2.15
N ILE A 55 7.63 -4.49 3.43
CA ILE A 55 9.03 -4.48 3.86
C ILE A 55 9.70 -5.78 3.41
N LEU A 56 9.04 -6.92 3.56
CA LEU A 56 9.54 -8.21 3.10
C LEU A 56 9.77 -8.21 1.58
N THR A 57 8.81 -7.69 0.82
CA THR A 57 8.91 -7.52 -0.65
C THR A 57 10.11 -6.65 -1.00
N TYR A 58 10.28 -5.51 -0.32
CA TYR A 58 11.41 -4.62 -0.51
C TYR A 58 12.74 -5.32 -0.26
N VAL A 59 12.86 -6.07 0.84
CA VAL A 59 14.09 -6.81 1.19
C VAL A 59 14.39 -7.89 0.16
N ILE A 60 13.40 -8.71 -0.22
CA ILE A 60 13.59 -9.79 -1.20
C ILE A 60 14.05 -9.24 -2.55
N VAL A 61 13.42 -8.17 -3.04
CA VAL A 61 13.75 -7.62 -4.36
C VAL A 61 15.09 -6.89 -4.34
N THR A 62 15.35 -6.12 -3.28
CA THR A 62 16.54 -5.28 -3.17
C THR A 62 17.81 -6.07 -2.87
N TYR A 63 17.73 -7.12 -2.05
CA TYR A 63 18.90 -7.90 -1.63
C TYR A 63 18.97 -9.30 -2.26
N GLY A 64 17.84 -9.87 -2.68
CA GLY A 64 17.79 -11.17 -3.33
C GLY A 64 17.80 -11.05 -4.85
N VAL A 65 16.70 -10.57 -5.44
CA VAL A 65 16.49 -10.61 -6.90
C VAL A 65 17.47 -9.73 -7.66
N SER A 66 17.82 -8.56 -7.11
CA SER A 66 18.80 -7.64 -7.69
C SER A 66 20.20 -8.26 -7.88
N ARG A 67 20.52 -9.31 -7.12
CA ARG A 67 21.81 -10.03 -7.19
C ARG A 67 21.88 -10.98 -8.37
N PHE A 68 20.74 -11.54 -8.78
CA PHE A 68 20.64 -12.48 -9.91
C PHE A 68 20.31 -11.78 -11.23
N MET A 69 19.63 -10.64 -11.17
CA MET A 69 19.17 -9.91 -12.35
C MET A 69 19.46 -8.43 -12.24
N ILE A 70 19.96 -7.85 -13.33
CA ILE A 70 20.11 -6.41 -13.47
C ILE A 70 18.71 -5.77 -13.61
N LEU A 71 18.17 -5.30 -12.50
CA LEU A 71 16.85 -4.68 -12.42
C LEU A 71 16.99 -3.14 -12.39
N TYR A 72 16.60 -2.49 -13.49
CA TYR A 72 16.51 -1.03 -13.57
C TYR A 72 15.18 -0.56 -14.16
N GLY A 73 14.78 0.67 -13.79
CA GLY A 73 13.61 1.35 -14.31
C GLY A 73 12.32 0.52 -14.20
N ARG A 74 11.65 0.31 -15.35
CA ARG A 74 10.35 -0.40 -15.42
C ARG A 74 10.44 -1.88 -15.04
N ARG A 75 11.56 -2.55 -15.32
CA ARG A 75 11.77 -3.98 -14.97
C ARG A 75 11.82 -4.18 -13.46
N LYS A 76 12.48 -3.25 -12.77
CA LYS A 76 12.58 -3.23 -11.32
C LYS A 76 11.19 -3.04 -10.69
N PHE A 77 10.41 -2.08 -11.19
CA PHE A 77 9.03 -1.89 -10.76
C PHE A 77 8.17 -3.15 -10.91
N ALA A 78 8.21 -3.79 -12.09
CA ALA A 78 7.46 -5.00 -12.36
C ALA A 78 7.88 -6.15 -11.43
N ALA A 79 9.18 -6.35 -11.21
CA ALA A 79 9.68 -7.37 -10.29
C ALA A 79 9.18 -7.12 -8.85
N THR A 80 9.18 -5.87 -8.38
CA THR A 80 8.66 -5.52 -7.06
C THR A 80 7.17 -5.79 -6.93
N LEU A 81 6.38 -5.43 -7.93
CA LEU A 81 4.95 -5.73 -7.95
C LEU A 81 4.69 -7.24 -7.92
N ILE A 82 5.30 -7.99 -8.84
CA ILE A 82 5.11 -9.45 -8.93
C ILE A 82 5.49 -10.12 -7.61
N THR A 83 6.63 -9.74 -7.03
CA THR A 83 7.09 -10.32 -5.75
C THR A 83 6.10 -10.02 -4.62
N GLY A 84 5.58 -8.79 -4.54
CA GLY A 84 4.60 -8.41 -3.52
C GLY A 84 3.27 -9.16 -3.67
N ILE A 85 2.81 -9.37 -4.91
CA ILE A 85 1.62 -10.17 -5.21
C ILE A 85 1.86 -11.63 -4.83
N CYS A 86 3.00 -12.22 -5.19
CA CYS A 86 3.35 -13.60 -4.83
C CYS A 86 3.42 -13.79 -3.31
N LEU A 87 4.05 -12.87 -2.58
CA LEU A 87 4.10 -12.91 -1.13
C LEU A 87 2.69 -12.82 -0.54
N LYS A 88 1.88 -11.87 -0.99
CA LYS A 88 0.51 -11.75 -0.51
C LYS A 88 -0.29 -13.04 -0.74
N LEU A 89 -0.20 -13.64 -1.93
CA LEU A 89 -0.86 -14.92 -2.22
C LEU A 89 -0.38 -16.02 -1.27
N LEU A 90 0.93 -16.12 -1.00
CA LEU A 90 1.47 -17.08 -0.03
C LEU A 90 0.91 -16.87 1.38
N PHE A 91 0.81 -15.61 1.83
CA PHE A 91 0.24 -15.29 3.13
C PHE A 91 -1.28 -15.52 3.19
N ASP A 92 -2.00 -15.30 2.09
CA ASP A 92 -3.43 -15.59 1.96
C ASP A 92 -3.69 -17.11 2.14
N TYR A 93 -2.77 -18.00 1.71
CA TYR A 93 -2.85 -19.45 1.93
C TYR A 93 -2.56 -19.91 3.37
N CYS A 94 -1.91 -19.07 4.19
CA CYS A 94 -1.60 -19.37 5.59
C CYS A 94 -2.77 -19.10 6.56
N TYR A 95 -3.98 -18.90 6.04
CA TYR A 95 -5.21 -18.77 6.84
C TYR A 95 -5.46 -20.03 7.68
N PRO A 96 -5.83 -19.93 8.99
CA PRO A 96 -6.31 -18.76 9.72
C PRO A 96 -5.25 -18.01 10.56
N VAL A 97 -3.96 -18.34 10.42
CA VAL A 97 -2.88 -17.74 11.25
C VAL A 97 -2.73 -16.23 10.98
N MET A 98 -3.08 -15.78 9.77
CA MET A 98 -3.22 -14.36 9.44
C MET A 98 -4.70 -14.00 9.22
N PRO A 99 -5.20 -12.92 9.85
CA PRO A 99 -6.55 -12.44 9.63
C PRO A 99 -6.59 -11.73 8.28
N PHE A 100 -6.80 -12.48 7.21
CA PHE A 100 -7.21 -11.91 5.93
C PHE A 100 -8.71 -12.16 5.78
N GLU A 101 -9.50 -11.10 5.81
CA GLU A 101 -10.82 -11.09 5.20
C GLU A 101 -10.61 -11.33 3.70
N ILE A 102 -10.76 -12.58 3.26
CA ILE A 102 -10.47 -13.09 1.91
C ILE A 102 -11.25 -12.30 0.83
N PHE A 103 -12.29 -11.56 1.22
CA PHE A 103 -13.16 -10.80 0.34
C PHE A 103 -12.77 -9.33 0.15
N GLU A 104 -12.15 -8.66 1.12
CA GLU A 104 -11.82 -7.21 1.02
C GLU A 104 -10.56 -6.94 0.20
N PHE A 105 -9.68 -7.94 0.04
CA PHE A 105 -8.35 -7.81 -0.54
C PHE A 105 -8.19 -8.37 -1.95
N ARG A 106 -9.28 -8.65 -2.69
CA ARG A 106 -9.20 -9.23 -4.05
C ARG A 106 -8.95 -8.22 -5.18
N GLY A 107 -9.01 -6.91 -4.89
CA GLY A 107 -8.83 -5.84 -5.88
C GLY A 107 -7.47 -5.15 -5.80
N ILE A 108 -7.49 -3.81 -5.78
CA ILE A 108 -6.29 -2.94 -5.73
C ILE A 108 -5.37 -3.30 -4.54
N GLY A 109 -5.92 -3.78 -3.42
CA GLY A 109 -5.16 -4.22 -2.25
C GLY A 109 -4.13 -5.31 -2.49
N VAL A 110 -4.28 -6.09 -3.57
CA VAL A 110 -3.28 -7.10 -3.95
C VAL A 110 -1.95 -6.45 -4.35
N ILE A 111 -2.02 -5.26 -4.93
CA ILE A 111 -0.90 -4.55 -5.53
C ILE A 111 -0.26 -3.58 -4.52
N VAL A 112 -1.01 -3.14 -3.50
CA VAL A 112 -0.58 -2.17 -2.49
C VAL A 112 0.76 -2.53 -1.84
N PRO A 113 1.00 -3.79 -1.39
CA PRO A 113 2.28 -4.10 -0.75
C PRO A 113 3.49 -3.87 -1.67
N GLY A 114 3.33 -4.21 -2.95
CA GLY A 114 4.37 -4.01 -3.97
C GLY A 114 4.59 -2.53 -4.32
N LEU A 115 3.55 -1.71 -4.32
CA LEU A 115 3.67 -0.26 -4.55
C LEU A 115 4.41 0.44 -3.40
N ILE A 116 4.09 0.08 -2.16
CA ILE A 116 4.81 0.56 -0.98
C ILE A 116 6.28 0.13 -1.07
N ALA A 117 6.54 -1.16 -1.31
CA ALA A 117 7.90 -1.70 -1.41
C ALA A 117 8.74 -0.99 -2.47
N ASN A 118 8.15 -0.72 -3.64
CA ASN A 118 8.82 0.01 -4.71
C ASN A 118 9.12 1.46 -4.32
N THR A 119 8.23 2.10 -3.56
CA THR A 119 8.41 3.49 -3.13
C THR A 119 9.47 3.59 -2.03
N ILE A 120 9.50 2.65 -1.08
CA ILE A 120 10.58 2.50 -0.08
C ILE A 120 11.94 2.44 -0.78
N GLN A 121 12.01 1.74 -1.91
CA GLN A 121 13.25 1.62 -2.67
C GLN A 121 13.72 2.92 -3.33
N ARG A 122 12.81 3.86 -3.62
CA ARG A 122 13.13 5.14 -4.28
C ARG A 122 13.33 6.28 -3.28
N GLN A 123 12.56 6.30 -2.20
CA GLN A 123 12.49 7.43 -1.26
C GLN A 123 12.94 7.07 0.16
N GLY A 124 13.19 5.79 0.44
CA GLY A 124 13.54 5.30 1.76
C GLY A 124 12.31 4.92 2.60
N LEU A 125 12.57 4.06 3.59
CA LEU A 125 11.56 3.49 4.46
C LEU A 125 10.81 4.51 5.34
N PRO A 126 11.48 5.42 6.09
CA PRO A 126 10.77 6.28 7.04
C PRO A 126 9.86 7.29 6.34
N LEU A 127 10.30 7.86 5.21
CA LEU A 127 9.52 8.80 4.42
C LEU A 127 8.30 8.12 3.80
N THR A 128 8.46 6.93 3.24
CA THR A 128 7.35 6.21 2.60
C THR A 128 6.30 5.82 3.63
N ILE A 129 6.69 5.16 4.73
CA ILE A 129 5.74 4.69 5.74
C ILE A 129 5.06 5.88 6.44
N GLY A 130 5.83 6.90 6.83
CA GLY A 130 5.30 8.07 7.52
C GLY A 130 4.27 8.83 6.70
N THR A 131 4.58 9.15 5.44
CA THR A 131 3.64 9.87 4.56
C THR A 131 2.42 9.04 4.19
N THR A 132 2.60 7.73 3.98
CA THR A 132 1.50 6.83 3.66
C THR A 132 0.53 6.71 4.83
N ILE A 133 1.02 6.52 6.06
CA ILE A 133 0.17 6.45 7.26
C ILE A 133 -0.53 7.79 7.49
N LEU A 134 0.19 8.90 7.38
CA LEU A 134 -0.38 10.24 7.56
C LEU A 134 -1.54 10.48 6.60
N LEU A 135 -1.34 10.24 5.31
CA LEU A 135 -2.38 10.47 4.31
C LEU A 135 -3.52 9.46 4.40
N SER A 136 -3.23 8.19 4.70
CA SER A 136 -4.28 7.19 4.93
C SER A 136 -5.16 7.58 6.11
N GLY A 137 -4.55 8.06 7.21
CA GLY A 137 -5.26 8.55 8.38
C GLY A 137 -6.07 9.82 8.09
N ALA A 138 -5.52 10.74 7.29
CA ALA A 138 -6.25 11.94 6.86
C ALA A 138 -7.47 11.58 5.99
N THR A 139 -7.31 10.68 5.02
CA THR A 139 -8.42 10.19 4.20
C THR A 139 -9.45 9.47 5.05
N PHE A 140 -9.03 8.62 6.00
CA PHE A 140 -9.94 7.94 6.92
C PHE A 140 -10.73 8.93 7.79
N ALA A 141 -10.08 9.95 8.33
CA ALA A 141 -10.74 10.97 9.14
C ALA A 141 -11.81 11.73 8.35
N ILE A 142 -11.52 12.11 7.11
CA ILE A 142 -12.49 12.80 6.24
C ILE A 142 -13.68 11.89 5.92
N MET A 143 -13.42 10.61 5.60
CA MET A 143 -14.47 9.62 5.39
C MET A 143 -15.35 9.48 6.64
N ASN A 144 -14.75 9.40 7.82
CA ASN A 144 -15.48 9.29 9.08
C ASN A 144 -16.39 10.50 9.34
N ILE A 145 -15.89 11.71 9.08
CA ILE A 145 -16.68 12.94 9.15
C ILE A 145 -17.85 12.90 8.16
N TYR A 146 -17.62 12.42 6.93
CA TYR A 146 -18.68 12.31 5.93
C TYR A 146 -19.80 11.36 6.38
N TYR A 147 -19.50 10.28 7.10
CA TYR A 147 -20.52 9.38 7.65
C TYR A 147 -21.25 9.90 8.90
N LEU A 148 -20.73 10.94 9.55
CA LEU A 148 -21.34 11.57 10.71
C LEU A 148 -22.50 12.51 10.35
N PHE A 149 -22.60 12.93 9.09
CA PHE A 149 -23.65 13.81 8.55
C PHE A 149 -24.62 13.03 7.66
#